data_AF-A0AA51UGR6-F1
#
_entry.id   AF-A0AA51UGR6-F1
#
_cell.length_a   1.000
_cell.length_b   1.000
_cell.length_c   1.000
_cell.angle_alpha   90.00
_cell.angle_beta   90.00
_cell.angle_gamma   90.00
#
_symmetry.space_group_name_H-M   'P 1'
#
loop_
_entity.id
_entity.type
_entity.pdbx_description
1 polymer ?
#
loop_
_entity_poly.entity_id
_entity_poly.type
_entity_poly.pdbx_seq_one_letter_code
_entity_poly.pdbx_strand_id
1 'polypeptide(L)'
;MDKQMKSKDFDESLKEYLSSYGIVKRADILDAFRGERSKRSIVRHLENLKEAGFIEKLSAKQVTKYGIKPKDYREKYFLLKENTEIKNHIDAVFKLFDDGDSEAKIAALGEMDTYSNYYFLEPLQLDILVKNLSEKDIELSYQLMVVIHHYIVDKKIQPSDINLLLTKLRSLLKNIPPMSQQRPVLRGNIIALLCKYNDETVIDQLIKDAETMENFADVKDEYDKLYAAKLIEKNRTKLFNLEIELRNKGKHKNAKVLSQIRDQARKGIDIAVLGGNVNTLRSDLK
;
A
#
# COMPACT_ATOMS: atom_id res chain seq x y z
N MET A 1 29.22 15.35 -37.22
CA MET A 1 27.84 14.81 -37.12
C MET A 1 27.74 13.62 -36.15
N ASP A 2 28.63 12.62 -36.23
CA ASP A 2 28.52 11.36 -35.45
C ASP A 2 28.62 11.49 -33.91
N LYS A 3 29.42 12.44 -33.39
CA LYS A 3 29.53 12.70 -31.93
C LYS A 3 28.31 13.42 -31.33
N GLN A 4 27.65 14.30 -32.10
CA GLN A 4 26.46 15.03 -31.65
C GLN A 4 25.22 14.13 -31.67
N MET A 5 25.09 13.25 -32.65
CA MET A 5 24.05 12.21 -32.68
C MET A 5 24.17 11.24 -31.49
N LYS A 6 25.37 10.69 -31.24
CA LYS A 6 25.65 9.81 -30.08
C LYS A 6 25.51 10.50 -28.71
N SER A 7 25.51 11.83 -28.68
CA SER A 7 25.27 12.64 -27.47
C SER A 7 23.78 12.83 -27.24
N LYS A 8 23.02 13.17 -28.31
CA LYS A 8 21.57 13.31 -28.27
C LYS A 8 20.87 12.01 -27.90
N ASP A 9 21.29 10.88 -28.48
CA ASP A 9 20.73 9.57 -28.13
C ASP A 9 20.91 9.25 -26.65
N PHE A 10 22.08 9.57 -26.08
CA PHE A 10 22.35 9.28 -24.67
C PHE A 10 21.57 10.21 -23.71
N ASP A 11 21.39 11.48 -24.10
CA ASP A 11 20.56 12.42 -23.34
C ASP A 11 19.09 11.96 -23.32
N GLU A 12 18.57 11.43 -24.42
CA GLU A 12 17.23 10.85 -24.47
C GLU A 12 17.14 9.56 -23.63
N SER A 13 18.12 8.66 -23.70
CA SER A 13 18.14 7.47 -22.82
C SER A 13 18.15 7.83 -21.33
N LEU A 14 18.88 8.89 -20.94
CA LEU A 14 18.84 9.39 -19.56
C LEU A 14 17.46 9.94 -19.18
N LYS A 15 16.78 10.65 -20.08
CA LYS A 15 15.42 11.15 -19.84
C LYS A 15 14.42 10.01 -19.74
N GLU A 16 14.45 9.04 -20.65
CA GLU A 16 13.58 7.85 -20.62
C GLU A 16 13.74 7.07 -19.31
N TYR A 17 14.99 6.92 -18.85
CA TYR A 17 15.28 6.30 -17.56
C TYR A 17 14.70 7.10 -16.40
N LEU A 18 14.92 8.41 -16.33
CA LEU A 18 14.32 9.25 -15.28
C LEU A 18 12.79 9.30 -15.34
N SER A 19 12.21 9.22 -16.54
CA SER A 19 10.75 9.13 -16.74
C SER A 19 10.20 7.84 -16.13
N SER A 20 10.87 6.71 -16.37
CA SER A 20 10.42 5.38 -15.92
C SER A 20 10.53 5.18 -14.41
N TYR A 21 11.46 5.87 -13.74
CA TYR A 21 11.77 5.64 -12.33
C TYR A 21 11.51 6.86 -11.42
N GLY A 22 11.12 8.01 -11.99
CA GLY A 22 10.84 9.24 -11.25
C GLY A 22 12.10 9.86 -10.62
N ILE A 23 12.18 9.85 -9.29
CA ILE A 23 13.32 10.40 -8.55
C ILE A 23 14.37 9.32 -8.36
N VAL A 24 15.52 9.47 -9.01
CA VAL A 24 16.56 8.43 -9.01
C VAL A 24 17.85 8.92 -8.37
N LYS A 25 18.51 8.06 -7.59
CA LYS A 25 19.84 8.38 -7.04
C LYS A 25 20.86 8.45 -8.17
N ARG A 26 21.81 9.38 -8.02
CA ARG A 26 22.98 9.44 -8.89
C ARG A 26 23.72 8.11 -8.96
N ALA A 27 23.84 7.40 -7.84
CA ALA A 27 24.52 6.11 -7.79
C ALA A 27 23.83 5.07 -8.68
N ASP A 28 22.49 5.03 -8.65
CA ASP A 28 21.68 4.08 -9.41
C ASP A 28 21.74 4.40 -10.92
N ILE A 29 21.71 5.68 -11.30
CA ILE A 29 21.93 6.11 -12.70
C ILE A 29 23.34 5.70 -13.16
N LEU A 30 24.36 5.91 -12.33
CA LEU A 30 25.74 5.54 -12.68
C LEU A 30 25.93 4.03 -12.86
N ASP A 31 25.15 3.22 -12.14
CA ASP A 31 25.21 1.77 -12.24
C ASP A 31 24.39 1.26 -13.44
N ALA A 32 23.19 1.82 -13.67
CA ALA A 32 22.33 1.47 -14.81
C ALA A 32 23.00 1.69 -16.16
N PHE A 33 23.78 2.78 -16.30
CA PHE A 33 24.50 3.12 -17.53
C PHE A 33 25.98 2.72 -17.49
N ARG A 34 26.34 1.80 -16.60
CA ARG A 34 27.72 1.32 -16.45
C ARG A 34 28.13 0.51 -17.68
N GLY A 35 29.20 0.94 -18.34
CA GLY A 35 29.74 0.27 -19.53
C GLY A 35 29.37 0.96 -20.85
N GLU A 36 28.26 1.69 -20.89
CA GLU A 36 27.90 2.53 -22.04
C GLU A 36 28.73 3.81 -22.11
N ARG A 37 29.00 4.41 -20.94
CA ARG A 37 29.76 5.65 -20.79
C ARG A 37 30.62 5.62 -19.52
N SER A 38 31.67 6.44 -19.49
CA SER A 38 32.45 6.64 -18.27
C SER A 38 31.64 7.43 -17.24
N LYS A 39 31.87 7.19 -15.94
CA LYS A 39 31.20 7.93 -14.85
C LYS A 39 31.31 9.45 -15.02
N ARG A 40 32.47 9.95 -15.45
CA ARG A 40 32.69 11.39 -15.71
C ARG A 40 31.80 11.89 -16.87
N SER A 41 31.63 11.09 -17.92
CA SER A 41 30.75 11.43 -19.04
C SER A 41 29.29 11.47 -18.60
N ILE A 42 28.79 10.44 -17.91
CA ILE A 42 27.39 10.38 -17.43
C ILE A 42 27.07 11.62 -16.57
N VAL A 43 27.98 11.97 -15.65
CA VAL A 43 27.82 13.14 -14.78
C VAL A 43 27.79 14.44 -15.57
N ARG A 44 28.62 14.57 -16.62
CA ARG A 44 28.59 15.75 -17.49
C ARG A 44 27.26 15.87 -18.22
N HIS A 45 26.71 14.77 -18.74
CA HIS A 45 25.38 14.79 -19.38
C HIS A 45 24.27 15.16 -18.40
N LEU A 46 24.28 14.62 -17.17
CA LEU A 46 23.34 15.04 -16.13
C LEU A 46 23.45 16.54 -15.81
N GLU A 47 24.66 17.09 -15.69
CA GLU A 47 24.83 18.53 -15.44
C GLU A 47 24.38 19.36 -16.66
N ASN A 48 24.63 18.92 -17.89
CA ASN A 48 24.13 19.58 -19.11
C ASN A 48 22.60 19.58 -19.18
N LEU A 49 21.95 18.44 -18.92
CA LEU A 49 20.49 18.33 -18.88
C LEU A 49 19.89 19.22 -17.79
N LYS A 50 20.59 19.37 -16.66
CA LYS A 50 20.20 20.26 -15.57
C LYS A 50 20.33 21.73 -15.98
N GLU A 51 21.45 22.11 -16.60
CA GLU A 51 21.68 23.48 -17.10
C GLU A 51 20.69 23.87 -18.20
N ALA A 52 20.32 22.92 -19.06
CA ALA A 52 19.29 23.10 -20.08
C ALA A 52 17.85 23.08 -19.51
N GLY A 53 17.69 22.79 -18.21
CA GLY A 53 16.40 22.82 -17.53
C GLY A 53 15.51 21.59 -17.72
N PHE A 54 16.03 20.49 -18.27
CA PHE A 54 15.27 19.24 -18.44
C PHE A 54 15.15 18.43 -17.16
N ILE A 55 16.17 18.50 -16.28
CA ILE A 55 16.18 17.77 -15.01
C ILE A 55 16.46 18.69 -13.83
N GLU A 56 15.94 18.34 -12.68
CA GLU A 56 16.22 18.97 -11.39
C GLU A 56 17.15 18.07 -10.57
N LYS A 57 18.15 18.69 -9.92
CA LYS A 57 19.05 18.02 -8.99
C LYS A 57 18.58 18.27 -7.56
N LEU A 58 18.13 17.21 -6.90
CA LEU A 58 17.61 17.25 -5.54
C LEU A 58 18.68 16.78 -4.55
N SER A 59 18.77 17.49 -3.42
CA SER A 59 19.52 17.03 -2.23
C SER A 59 18.73 15.98 -1.46
N ALA A 60 19.43 15.23 -0.60
CA ALA A 60 18.80 14.31 0.36
C ALA A 60 17.67 14.97 1.17
N LYS A 61 17.80 16.24 1.56
CA LYS A 61 16.74 16.98 2.27
C LYS A 61 15.56 17.37 1.37
N GLN A 62 15.78 17.55 0.07
CA GLN A 62 14.69 17.91 -0.85
C GLN A 62 13.85 16.69 -1.22
N VAL A 63 14.46 15.51 -1.37
CA VAL A 63 13.71 14.29 -1.72
C VAL A 63 12.79 13.79 -0.61
N THR A 64 12.98 14.24 0.64
CA THR A 64 12.02 13.94 1.71
C THR A 64 10.66 14.58 1.45
N LYS A 65 10.59 15.68 0.69
CA LYS A 65 9.34 16.31 0.21
C LYS A 65 8.62 15.49 -0.87
N TYR A 66 9.15 14.32 -1.19
CA TYR A 66 8.58 13.38 -2.14
C TYR A 66 8.43 11.99 -1.48
N GLY A 67 8.41 11.93 -0.14
CA GLY A 67 8.26 10.69 0.62
C GLY A 67 9.50 9.78 0.67
N ILE A 68 10.62 10.15 0.03
CA ILE A 68 11.84 9.35 0.02
C ILE A 68 12.65 9.62 1.29
N LYS A 69 12.97 8.56 2.04
CA LYS A 69 13.86 8.63 3.22
C LYS A 69 15.31 8.31 2.79
N PRO A 70 16.22 9.31 2.68
CA PRO A 70 17.61 9.08 2.30
C PRO A 70 18.33 8.29 3.38
N LYS A 71 19.28 7.43 2.98
CA LYS A 71 20.16 6.73 3.93
C LYS A 71 21.43 7.54 4.23
N ASP A 72 21.86 8.38 3.29
CA ASP A 72 23.03 9.24 3.42
C ASP A 72 22.71 10.66 2.91
N TYR A 73 23.03 11.67 3.72
CA TYR A 73 22.79 13.08 3.42
C TYR A 73 23.61 13.62 2.24
N ARG A 74 24.66 12.90 1.84
CA ARG A 74 25.53 13.23 0.70
C ARG A 74 24.95 12.76 -0.63
N GLU A 75 23.92 11.91 -0.60
CA GLU A 75 23.25 11.41 -1.81
C GLU A 75 22.66 12.56 -2.63
N LYS A 76 22.81 12.43 -3.95
CA LYS A 76 22.22 13.34 -4.93
C LYS A 76 21.22 12.58 -5.75
N TYR A 77 20.10 13.23 -6.04
CA TYR A 77 19.00 12.66 -6.78
C TYR A 77 18.70 13.54 -7.98
N PHE A 78 18.14 12.92 -9.02
CA PHE A 78 17.74 13.59 -10.24
C PHE A 78 16.29 13.22 -10.56
N LEU A 79 15.58 14.19 -11.13
CA LEU A 79 14.17 14.11 -11.50
C LEU A 79 13.97 14.89 -12.80
N LEU A 80 13.10 14.44 -13.71
CA LEU A 80 12.68 15.27 -14.84
C LEU A 80 11.87 16.47 -14.37
N LYS A 81 12.12 17.66 -14.93
CA LYS A 81 11.39 18.86 -14.53
C LYS A 81 9.88 18.74 -14.75
N GLU A 82 9.46 18.05 -15.81
CA GLU A 82 8.05 17.72 -16.08
C GLU A 82 7.41 16.95 -14.91
N ASN A 83 8.16 16.10 -14.21
CA ASN A 83 7.66 15.40 -13.03
C ASN A 83 7.46 16.34 -11.83
N THR A 84 8.20 17.45 -11.75
CA THR A 84 7.94 18.52 -10.75
C THR A 84 6.61 19.22 -11.05
N GLU A 85 6.29 19.46 -12.32
CA GLU A 85 5.01 20.04 -12.75
C GLU A 85 3.86 19.07 -12.47
N ILE A 86 4.04 17.78 -12.76
CA ILE A 86 3.10 16.72 -12.39
C ILE A 86 2.87 16.71 -10.88
N LYS A 87 3.91 16.80 -10.03
CA LYS A 87 3.72 16.89 -8.58
C LYS A 87 2.87 18.09 -8.20
N ASN A 88 3.15 19.28 -8.74
CA ASN A 88 2.38 20.48 -8.42
C ASN A 88 0.90 20.33 -8.84
N HIS A 89 0.65 19.70 -9.99
CA HIS A 89 -0.70 19.36 -10.45
C HIS A 89 -1.40 18.39 -9.49
N ILE A 90 -0.75 17.28 -9.14
CA ILE A 90 -1.30 16.30 -8.20
C ILE A 90 -1.54 16.92 -6.84
N ASP A 91 -0.62 17.73 -6.31
CA ASP A 91 -0.81 18.42 -5.04
C ASP A 91 -2.00 19.41 -5.10
N ALA A 92 -2.31 19.98 -6.26
CA ALA A 92 -3.50 20.82 -6.46
C ALA A 92 -4.79 19.98 -6.54
N VAL A 93 -4.77 18.87 -7.29
CA VAL A 93 -5.87 17.90 -7.35
C VAL A 93 -6.18 17.32 -5.97
N PHE A 94 -5.15 17.07 -5.18
CA PHE A 94 -5.27 16.48 -3.85
C PHE A 94 -6.04 17.36 -2.86
N LYS A 95 -6.10 18.68 -3.10
CA LYS A 95 -6.91 19.60 -2.28
C LYS A 95 -8.41 19.29 -2.32
N LEU A 96 -8.88 18.57 -3.36
CA LEU A 96 -10.27 18.11 -3.44
C LEU A 96 -10.64 17.14 -2.32
N PHE A 97 -9.67 16.51 -1.64
CA PHE A 97 -9.95 15.67 -0.48
C PHE A 97 -10.36 16.45 0.77
N ASP A 98 -10.04 17.73 0.85
CA ASP A 98 -10.44 18.58 1.98
C ASP A 98 -11.86 19.14 1.75
N ASP A 99 -12.12 19.73 0.58
CA ASP A 99 -13.33 20.53 0.33
C ASP A 99 -14.29 19.97 -0.74
N GLY A 100 -13.86 18.95 -1.50
CA GLY A 100 -14.66 18.36 -2.57
C GLY A 100 -15.78 17.46 -2.07
N ASP A 101 -16.83 17.33 -2.91
CA ASP A 101 -17.82 16.28 -2.73
C ASP A 101 -17.27 14.90 -3.15
N SER A 102 -18.10 13.88 -3.00
CA SER A 102 -17.72 12.49 -3.29
C SER A 102 -17.30 12.28 -4.74
N GLU A 103 -18.00 12.90 -5.70
CA GLU A 103 -17.68 12.77 -7.11
C GLU A 103 -16.35 13.46 -7.45
N ALA A 104 -16.12 14.65 -6.91
CA ALA A 104 -14.85 15.37 -7.06
C ALA A 104 -13.67 14.57 -6.48
N LYS A 105 -13.87 13.92 -5.32
CA LYS A 105 -12.85 13.06 -4.71
C LYS A 105 -12.57 11.80 -5.52
N ILE A 106 -13.59 11.17 -6.11
CA ILE A 106 -13.40 10.03 -7.01
C ILE A 106 -12.68 10.47 -8.29
N ALA A 107 -13.05 11.62 -8.87
CA ALA A 107 -12.35 12.19 -10.02
C ALA A 107 -10.88 12.49 -9.69
N ALA A 108 -10.60 13.02 -8.49
CA ALA A 108 -9.25 13.23 -8.01
C ALA A 108 -8.43 11.93 -7.93
N LEU A 109 -9.03 10.84 -7.44
CA LEU A 109 -8.37 9.52 -7.43
C LEU A 109 -8.05 9.03 -8.86
N GLY A 110 -8.98 9.19 -9.81
CA GLY A 110 -8.76 8.80 -11.21
C GLY A 110 -7.66 9.61 -11.89
N GLU A 111 -7.63 10.92 -11.63
CA GLU A 111 -6.54 11.78 -12.13
C GLU A 111 -5.21 11.35 -11.54
N MET A 112 -5.13 11.09 -10.24
CA MET A 112 -3.91 10.62 -9.59
C MET A 112 -3.40 9.28 -10.13
N ASP A 113 -4.31 8.35 -10.45
CA ASP A 113 -3.96 7.04 -11.01
C ASP A 113 -3.27 7.18 -12.38
N THR A 114 -3.68 8.16 -13.18
CA THR A 114 -3.08 8.50 -14.48
C THR A 114 -1.59 8.85 -14.36
N TYR A 115 -1.16 9.36 -13.20
CA TYR A 115 0.24 9.72 -12.91
C TYR A 115 0.91 8.82 -11.87
N SER A 116 0.36 7.63 -11.61
CA SER A 116 0.83 6.69 -10.57
C SER A 116 2.29 6.22 -10.74
N ASN A 117 2.87 6.34 -11.93
CA ASN A 117 4.29 6.04 -12.21
C ASN A 117 5.23 7.22 -11.89
N TYR A 118 4.71 8.44 -11.84
CA TYR A 118 5.49 9.67 -11.70
C TYR A 118 5.32 10.31 -10.32
N TYR A 119 4.26 9.93 -9.60
CA TYR A 119 3.90 10.47 -8.29
C TYR A 119 3.65 9.35 -7.27
N PHE A 120 4.15 9.55 -6.04
CA PHE A 120 3.85 8.67 -4.91
C PHE A 120 3.21 9.48 -3.78
N LEU A 121 2.15 8.93 -3.20
CA LEU A 121 1.55 9.49 -2.00
C LEU A 121 2.52 9.49 -0.82
N GLU A 122 2.61 10.64 -0.18
CA GLU A 122 3.33 10.81 1.08
C GLU A 122 2.50 10.28 2.27
N PRO A 123 3.14 9.91 3.39
CA PRO A 123 2.43 9.48 4.60
C PRO A 123 1.29 10.43 5.04
N LEU A 124 1.50 11.75 4.97
CA LEU A 124 0.48 12.74 5.32
C LEU A 124 -0.69 12.78 4.34
N GLN A 125 -0.44 12.49 3.06
CA GLN A 125 -1.51 12.39 2.07
C GLN A 125 -2.33 11.12 2.28
N LEU A 126 -1.70 10.01 2.66
CA LEU A 126 -2.42 8.82 3.11
C LEU A 126 -3.31 9.14 4.33
N ASP A 127 -2.84 9.95 5.28
CA ASP A 127 -3.65 10.37 6.42
C ASP A 127 -4.91 11.14 5.98
N ILE A 128 -4.81 11.98 4.95
CA ILE A 128 -5.95 12.72 4.37
C ILE A 128 -6.94 11.76 3.69
N LEU A 129 -6.45 10.77 2.94
CA LEU A 129 -7.33 9.73 2.36
C LEU A 129 -8.06 8.97 3.47
N VAL A 130 -7.35 8.60 4.54
CA VAL A 130 -7.92 7.91 5.70
C VAL A 130 -9.01 8.75 6.39
N LYS A 131 -8.85 10.07 6.50
CA LYS A 131 -9.88 10.96 7.08
C LYS A 131 -11.21 10.86 6.33
N ASN A 132 -11.15 10.69 5.01
CA ASN A 132 -12.30 10.60 4.11
C ASN A 132 -12.99 9.23 4.11
N LEU A 133 -12.43 8.21 4.76
CA LEU A 133 -13.12 6.93 4.97
C LEU A 133 -14.37 7.12 5.83
N SER A 134 -15.51 6.63 5.35
CA SER A 134 -16.82 6.86 5.95
C SER A 134 -17.83 5.76 5.59
N GLU A 135 -18.56 5.25 6.58
CA GLU A 135 -19.66 4.31 6.36
C GLU A 135 -20.86 4.93 5.62
N LYS A 136 -20.94 6.27 5.56
CA LYS A 136 -22.00 6.99 4.85
C LYS A 136 -21.77 7.05 3.34
N ASP A 137 -20.53 6.89 2.92
CA ASP A 137 -20.13 6.92 1.52
C ASP A 137 -19.24 5.71 1.21
N ILE A 138 -19.92 4.59 0.99
CA ILE A 138 -19.28 3.29 0.76
C ILE A 138 -18.55 3.24 -0.58
N GLU A 139 -19.03 3.95 -1.61
CA GLU A 139 -18.37 3.95 -2.91
C GLU A 139 -17.05 4.72 -2.85
N LEU A 140 -17.04 5.93 -2.28
CA LEU A 140 -15.78 6.65 -2.06
C LEU A 140 -14.84 5.86 -1.15
N SER A 141 -15.36 5.30 -0.05
CA SER A 141 -14.55 4.49 0.87
C SER A 141 -13.96 3.27 0.18
N TYR A 142 -14.69 2.64 -0.74
CA TYR A 142 -14.18 1.54 -1.55
C TYR A 142 -12.98 1.97 -2.39
N GLN A 143 -13.12 3.03 -3.18
CA GLN A 143 -12.04 3.55 -4.04
C GLN A 143 -10.82 3.97 -3.22
N LEU A 144 -11.04 4.69 -2.11
CA LEU A 144 -9.98 5.08 -1.17
C LEU A 144 -9.27 3.85 -0.59
N MET A 145 -10.02 2.82 -0.19
CA MET A 145 -9.44 1.62 0.39
C MET A 145 -8.58 0.82 -0.58
N VAL A 146 -8.91 0.81 -1.87
CA VAL A 146 -8.04 0.20 -2.89
C VAL A 146 -6.68 0.91 -2.94
N VAL A 147 -6.68 2.25 -2.98
CA VAL A 147 -5.45 3.05 -3.00
C VAL A 147 -4.65 2.90 -1.71
N ILE A 148 -5.30 3.07 -0.55
CA ILE A 148 -4.65 2.93 0.77
C ILE A 148 -4.02 1.54 0.93
N HIS A 149 -4.75 0.49 0.57
CA HIS A 149 -4.24 -0.88 0.64
C HIS A 149 -3.02 -1.06 -0.26
N HIS A 150 -3.08 -0.62 -1.53
CA HIS A 150 -1.95 -0.71 -2.46
C HIS A 150 -0.69 -0.01 -1.92
N TYR A 151 -0.84 1.19 -1.38
CA TYR A 151 0.28 1.95 -0.85
C TYR A 151 0.91 1.29 0.39
N ILE A 152 0.09 0.79 1.31
CA ILE A 152 0.57 0.15 2.55
C ILE A 152 1.17 -1.24 2.29
N VAL A 153 0.53 -2.04 1.45
CA VAL A 153 0.88 -3.45 1.24
C VAL A 153 1.92 -3.60 0.14
N ASP A 154 1.74 -2.95 -1.00
CA ASP A 154 2.62 -3.16 -2.16
C ASP A 154 3.77 -2.17 -2.16
N LYS A 155 3.47 -0.86 -2.03
CA LYS A 155 4.49 0.20 -2.03
C LYS A 155 5.24 0.34 -0.69
N LYS A 156 4.76 -0.31 0.38
CA LYS A 156 5.32 -0.25 1.75
C LYS A 156 5.40 1.15 2.34
N ILE A 157 4.54 2.08 1.90
CA ILE A 157 4.43 3.43 2.45
C ILE A 157 3.35 3.43 3.52
N GLN A 158 3.69 3.85 4.74
CA GLN A 158 2.77 3.88 5.86
C GLN A 158 2.17 5.28 6.03
N PRO A 159 0.89 5.40 6.44
CA PRO A 159 0.36 6.67 6.95
C PRO A 159 1.17 7.15 8.16
N SER A 160 1.18 8.46 8.40
CA SER A 160 1.84 9.02 9.59
C SER A 160 1.01 8.78 10.84
N ASP A 161 -0.32 8.72 10.71
CA ASP A 161 -1.26 8.46 11.79
C ASP A 161 -1.92 7.08 11.65
N ILE A 162 -1.19 6.06 12.12
CA ILE A 162 -1.67 4.67 12.14
C ILE A 162 -2.91 4.53 13.04
N ASN A 163 -3.01 5.30 14.13
CA ASN A 163 -4.14 5.19 15.05
C ASN A 163 -5.45 5.67 14.42
N LEU A 164 -5.39 6.75 13.63
CA LEU A 164 -6.53 7.21 12.85
C LEU A 164 -6.95 6.16 11.82
N LEU A 165 -6.00 5.54 11.11
CA LEU A 165 -6.28 4.44 10.19
C LEU A 165 -7.03 3.32 10.91
N LEU A 166 -6.49 2.78 11.99
CA LEU A 166 -7.11 1.67 12.71
C LEU A 166 -8.50 2.04 13.23
N THR A 167 -8.68 3.26 13.74
CA THR A 167 -9.99 3.74 14.21
C THR A 167 -11.02 3.76 13.08
N LYS A 168 -10.65 4.27 11.90
CA LYS A 168 -11.52 4.29 10.72
C LYS A 168 -11.84 2.89 10.21
N LEU A 169 -10.84 2.02 10.12
CA LEU A 169 -11.00 0.63 9.68
C LEU A 169 -11.94 -0.16 10.60
N ARG A 170 -11.80 -0.03 11.92
CA ARG A 170 -12.68 -0.66 12.91
C ARG A 170 -14.13 -0.17 12.76
N SER A 171 -14.32 1.14 12.58
CA SER A 171 -15.64 1.73 12.37
C SER A 171 -16.30 1.17 11.10
N LEU A 172 -15.57 1.16 9.98
CA LEU A 172 -16.04 0.61 8.72
C LEU A 172 -16.39 -0.87 8.84
N LEU A 173 -15.51 -1.70 9.43
CA LEU A 173 -15.73 -3.14 9.56
C LEU A 173 -17.02 -3.45 10.34
N LYS A 174 -17.29 -2.67 11.39
CA LYS A 174 -18.49 -2.84 12.23
C LYS A 174 -19.79 -2.55 11.48
N ASN A 175 -19.75 -1.59 10.56
CA ASN A 175 -20.94 -1.03 9.91
C ASN A 175 -21.17 -1.56 8.48
N ILE A 176 -20.15 -2.14 7.84
CA ILE A 176 -20.28 -2.73 6.51
C ILE A 176 -20.91 -4.13 6.64
N PRO A 177 -22.03 -4.42 5.95
CA PRO A 177 -22.66 -5.73 5.99
C PRO A 177 -21.73 -6.82 5.41
N PRO A 178 -21.77 -8.06 5.92
CA PRO A 178 -20.94 -9.18 5.44
C PRO A 178 -21.11 -9.50 3.95
N MET A 179 -22.24 -9.10 3.36
CA MET A 179 -22.53 -9.28 1.94
C MET A 179 -23.11 -8.01 1.32
N SER A 180 -22.36 -6.91 1.30
CA SER A 180 -22.59 -5.98 0.19
C SER A 180 -22.13 -6.70 -1.08
N GLN A 181 -23.04 -7.34 -1.82
CA GLN A 181 -22.76 -7.97 -3.12
C GLN A 181 -22.09 -6.99 -4.11
N GLN A 182 -22.09 -5.71 -3.79
CA GLN A 182 -21.51 -4.65 -4.60
C GLN A 182 -19.97 -4.60 -4.50
N ARG A 183 -19.33 -4.97 -3.37
CA ARG A 183 -17.89 -4.71 -3.12
C ARG A 183 -17.19 -5.66 -2.11
N PRO A 184 -17.08 -6.98 -2.36
CA PRO A 184 -16.39 -7.93 -1.45
C PRO A 184 -14.91 -7.56 -1.16
N VAL A 185 -14.27 -6.84 -2.07
CA VAL A 185 -12.89 -6.37 -1.94
C VAL A 185 -12.73 -5.35 -0.80
N LEU A 186 -13.75 -4.56 -0.45
CA LEU A 186 -13.66 -3.56 0.61
C LEU A 186 -13.40 -4.19 1.98
N ARG A 187 -14.28 -5.12 2.38
CA ARG A 187 -14.20 -5.81 3.67
C ARG A 187 -12.92 -6.64 3.78
N GLY A 188 -12.56 -7.35 2.71
CA GLY A 188 -11.28 -8.07 2.61
C GLY A 188 -10.06 -7.16 2.80
N ASN A 189 -10.03 -5.98 2.18
CA ASN A 189 -8.93 -5.01 2.36
C ASN A 189 -8.86 -4.46 3.79
N ILE A 190 -10.02 -4.18 4.41
CA ILE A 190 -10.09 -3.72 5.80
C ILE A 190 -9.52 -4.79 6.75
N ILE A 191 -9.99 -6.04 6.62
CA ILE A 191 -9.51 -7.17 7.43
C ILE A 191 -8.01 -7.37 7.21
N ALA A 192 -7.53 -7.36 5.97
CA ALA A 192 -6.12 -7.54 5.65
C ALA A 192 -5.23 -6.48 6.34
N LEU A 193 -5.64 -5.21 6.31
CA LEU A 193 -4.89 -4.14 6.98
C LEU A 193 -4.96 -4.25 8.51
N LEU A 194 -6.13 -4.52 9.09
CA LEU A 194 -6.26 -4.74 10.53
C LEU A 194 -5.37 -5.90 11.01
N CYS A 195 -5.35 -7.01 10.26
CA CYS A 195 -4.44 -8.13 10.52
C CYS A 195 -2.97 -7.75 10.41
N LYS A 196 -2.59 -6.94 9.41
CA LYS A 196 -1.21 -6.45 9.24
C LYS A 196 -0.71 -5.70 10.49
N TYR A 197 -1.60 -4.99 11.18
CA TYR A 197 -1.29 -4.27 12.43
C TYR A 197 -1.62 -5.06 13.71
N ASN A 198 -1.91 -6.37 13.60
CA ASN A 198 -2.27 -7.26 14.72
C ASN A 198 -3.49 -6.78 15.54
N ASP A 199 -4.47 -6.19 14.88
CA ASP A 199 -5.67 -5.66 15.53
C ASP A 199 -6.68 -6.77 15.85
N GLU A 200 -6.96 -7.01 17.14
CA GLU A 200 -7.81 -8.12 17.60
C GLU A 200 -9.30 -7.95 17.24
N THR A 201 -9.73 -6.78 16.76
CA THR A 201 -11.12 -6.59 16.29
C THR A 201 -11.50 -7.52 15.14
N VAL A 202 -10.52 -8.01 14.37
CA VAL A 202 -10.75 -9.04 13.35
C VAL A 202 -11.24 -10.35 13.97
N ILE A 203 -10.72 -10.73 15.13
CA ILE A 203 -11.14 -11.95 15.83
C ILE A 203 -12.55 -11.79 16.37
N ASP A 204 -12.87 -10.63 16.94
CA ASP A 204 -14.23 -10.38 17.41
C ASP A 204 -15.24 -10.36 16.26
N GLN A 205 -14.86 -9.81 15.10
CA GLN A 205 -15.67 -9.87 13.90
C GLN A 205 -15.81 -11.31 13.37
N LEU A 206 -14.73 -12.10 13.35
CA LEU A 206 -14.75 -13.52 12.97
C LEU A 206 -15.72 -14.33 13.83
N ILE A 207 -15.70 -14.10 15.14
CA ILE A 207 -16.62 -14.73 16.11
C ILE A 207 -18.05 -14.33 15.77
N LYS A 208 -18.31 -13.02 15.62
CA LYS A 208 -19.63 -12.49 15.28
C LYS A 208 -20.17 -13.08 13.98
N ASP A 209 -19.36 -13.17 12.94
CA ASP A 209 -19.78 -13.72 11.65
C ASP A 209 -20.12 -15.22 11.77
N ALA A 210 -19.25 -16.00 12.42
CA ALA A 210 -19.50 -17.43 12.64
C ALA A 210 -20.77 -17.68 13.47
N GLU A 211 -21.09 -16.79 14.41
CA GLU A 211 -22.27 -16.89 15.26
C GLU A 211 -23.54 -16.36 14.62
N THR A 212 -23.50 -15.33 13.79
CA THR A 212 -24.70 -14.63 13.31
C THR A 212 -25.08 -14.95 11.88
N MET A 213 -24.12 -15.31 11.03
CA MET A 213 -24.39 -15.58 9.62
C MET A 213 -25.07 -16.94 9.43
N GLU A 214 -26.06 -16.97 8.54
CA GLU A 214 -26.69 -18.20 8.09
C GLU A 214 -25.71 -19.07 7.29
N ASN A 215 -24.93 -18.44 6.42
CA ASN A 215 -23.89 -19.08 5.63
C ASN A 215 -22.52 -18.42 5.86
N PHE A 216 -21.81 -18.89 6.89
CA PHE A 216 -20.47 -18.36 7.21
C PHE A 216 -19.41 -18.66 6.13
N ALA A 217 -19.68 -19.60 5.20
CA ALA A 217 -18.76 -19.87 4.10
C ALA A 217 -18.56 -18.67 3.17
N ASP A 218 -19.54 -17.76 3.08
CA ASP A 218 -19.53 -16.63 2.15
C ASP A 218 -18.42 -15.61 2.45
N VAL A 219 -17.96 -15.54 3.70
CA VAL A 219 -16.89 -14.62 4.14
C VAL A 219 -15.57 -15.34 4.44
N LYS A 220 -15.50 -16.65 4.17
CA LYS A 220 -14.31 -17.45 4.49
C LYS A 220 -13.03 -16.84 3.90
N ASP A 221 -13.08 -16.41 2.65
CA ASP A 221 -11.92 -15.90 1.91
C ASP A 221 -11.44 -14.52 2.39
N GLU A 222 -12.27 -13.81 3.17
CA GLU A 222 -11.88 -12.56 3.83
C GLU A 222 -10.91 -12.82 4.99
N TYR A 223 -11.08 -13.96 5.66
CA TYR A 223 -10.24 -14.42 6.77
C TYR A 223 -9.09 -15.33 6.34
N ASP A 224 -9.16 -15.90 5.14
CA ASP A 224 -8.14 -16.74 4.52
C ASP A 224 -7.02 -15.90 3.87
N LYS A 225 -6.44 -14.98 4.64
CA LYS A 225 -5.35 -14.09 4.21
C LYS A 225 -4.08 -14.41 5.01
N LEU A 226 -2.92 -14.32 4.35
CA LEU A 226 -1.62 -14.58 4.99
C LEU A 226 -1.42 -13.78 6.29
N TYR A 227 -1.87 -12.52 6.32
CA TYR A 227 -1.76 -11.66 7.50
C TYR A 227 -2.68 -12.10 8.65
N ALA A 228 -3.82 -12.73 8.36
CA ALA A 228 -4.77 -13.19 9.38
C ALA A 228 -4.25 -14.42 10.13
N ALA A 229 -3.39 -15.21 9.51
CA ALA A 229 -2.86 -16.46 10.06
C ALA A 229 -2.24 -16.28 11.47
N LYS A 230 -1.38 -15.26 11.65
CA LYS A 230 -0.73 -14.97 12.94
C LYS A 230 -1.76 -14.66 14.03
N LEU A 231 -2.74 -13.82 13.70
CA LEU A 231 -3.76 -13.36 14.66
C LEU A 231 -4.71 -14.50 15.06
N ILE A 232 -5.11 -15.32 14.09
CA ILE A 232 -5.96 -16.51 14.30
C ILE A 232 -5.24 -17.53 15.19
N GLU A 233 -3.96 -17.81 14.93
CA GLU A 233 -3.20 -18.78 15.72
C GLU A 233 -2.90 -18.27 17.15
N LYS A 234 -2.68 -16.96 17.32
CA LYS A 234 -2.60 -16.33 18.66
C LYS A 234 -3.88 -16.59 19.47
N ASN A 235 -5.03 -16.68 18.79
CA ASN A 235 -6.34 -16.90 19.38
C ASN A 235 -6.86 -18.34 19.25
N ARG A 236 -5.97 -19.33 19.00
CA ARG A 236 -6.34 -20.72 18.69
C ARG A 236 -7.33 -21.35 19.68
N THR A 237 -7.14 -21.11 20.97
CA THR A 237 -7.96 -21.71 22.04
C THR A 237 -9.34 -21.06 22.08
N LYS A 238 -9.40 -19.72 21.96
CA LYS A 238 -10.66 -18.95 21.88
C LYS A 238 -11.51 -19.46 20.70
N LEU A 239 -10.89 -19.62 19.53
CA LEU A 239 -11.57 -20.07 18.32
C LEU A 239 -11.93 -21.57 18.35
N PHE A 240 -11.14 -22.41 19.02
CA PHE A 240 -11.50 -23.82 19.24
C PHE A 240 -12.74 -23.95 20.13
N ASN A 241 -12.81 -23.19 21.22
CA ASN A 241 -13.96 -23.20 22.11
C ASN A 241 -15.22 -22.73 21.39
N LEU A 242 -15.12 -21.67 20.58
CA LEU A 242 -16.21 -21.23 19.71
C LEU A 242 -16.67 -22.34 18.76
N GLU A 243 -15.74 -23.09 18.16
CA GLU A 243 -16.10 -24.21 17.28
C GLU A 243 -16.96 -25.26 17.99
N ILE A 244 -16.61 -25.62 19.24
CA ILE A 244 -17.39 -26.54 20.07
C ILE A 244 -18.77 -25.95 20.36
N GLU A 245 -18.84 -24.68 20.75
CA GLU A 245 -20.10 -23.99 21.02
C GLU A 245 -21.02 -23.97 19.80
N LEU A 246 -20.50 -23.68 18.61
CA LEU A 246 -21.27 -23.69 17.37
C LEU A 246 -21.84 -25.07 17.07
N ARG A 247 -21.08 -26.16 17.31
CA ARG A 247 -21.58 -27.53 17.16
C ARG A 247 -22.71 -27.83 18.15
N ASN A 248 -22.56 -27.42 19.41
CA ASN A 248 -23.58 -27.62 20.45
C ASN A 248 -24.86 -26.82 20.16
N LYS A 249 -24.74 -25.65 19.50
CA LYS A 249 -25.88 -24.83 19.02
C LYS A 249 -26.48 -25.33 17.70
N GLY A 250 -26.05 -26.49 17.17
CA GLY A 250 -26.52 -27.06 15.89
C GLY A 250 -25.98 -26.37 14.63
N LYS A 251 -25.06 -25.40 14.76
CA LYS A 251 -24.44 -24.65 13.65
C LYS A 251 -23.24 -25.40 13.05
N HIS A 252 -23.46 -26.67 12.70
CA HIS A 252 -22.38 -27.56 12.23
C HIS A 252 -21.66 -27.05 10.98
N LYS A 253 -22.38 -26.39 10.04
CA LYS A 253 -21.77 -25.80 8.84
C LYS A 253 -20.78 -24.68 9.21
N ASN A 254 -21.19 -23.74 10.07
CA ASN A 254 -20.32 -22.64 10.49
C ASN A 254 -19.12 -23.15 11.30
N ALA A 255 -19.32 -24.14 12.18
CA ALA A 255 -18.23 -24.77 12.91
C ALA A 255 -17.19 -25.41 11.96
N LYS A 256 -17.65 -26.07 10.88
CA LYS A 256 -16.76 -26.65 9.86
C LYS A 256 -15.95 -25.58 9.13
N VAL A 257 -16.58 -24.46 8.73
CA VAL A 257 -15.88 -23.35 8.08
C VAL A 257 -14.85 -22.72 9.02
N LEU A 258 -15.19 -22.51 10.30
CA LEU A 258 -14.25 -22.00 11.30
C LEU A 258 -13.04 -22.92 11.48
N SER A 259 -13.27 -24.24 11.52
CA SER A 259 -12.20 -25.25 11.55
C SER A 259 -11.28 -25.12 10.33
N GLN A 260 -11.83 -24.96 9.12
CA GLN A 260 -11.05 -24.75 7.89
C GLN A 260 -10.19 -23.48 7.93
N ILE A 261 -10.76 -22.36 8.39
CA ILE A 261 -10.02 -21.09 8.55
C ILE A 261 -8.83 -21.27 9.50
N ARG A 262 -9.04 -21.95 10.63
CA ARG A 262 -7.98 -22.23 11.61
C ARG A 262 -6.90 -23.14 11.04
N ASP A 263 -7.28 -24.19 10.32
CA ASP A 263 -6.34 -25.11 9.68
C ASP A 263 -5.49 -24.41 8.61
N GLN A 264 -6.09 -23.50 7.84
CA GLN A 264 -5.38 -22.69 6.85
C GLN A 264 -4.43 -21.70 7.52
N ALA A 265 -4.85 -21.02 8.59
CA ALA A 265 -4.00 -20.14 9.38
C ALA A 265 -2.76 -20.88 9.90
N ARG A 266 -2.92 -22.09 10.44
CA ARG A 266 -1.81 -22.92 10.89
C ARG A 266 -0.83 -23.25 9.76
N LYS A 267 -1.33 -23.72 8.61
CA LYS A 267 -0.49 -23.99 7.42
C LYS A 267 0.23 -22.75 6.91
N GLY A 268 -0.44 -21.59 6.93
CA GLY A 268 0.13 -20.31 6.52
C GLY A 268 1.34 -19.90 7.37
N ILE A 269 1.31 -20.20 8.67
CA ILE A 269 2.46 -19.98 9.57
C ILE A 269 3.61 -20.92 9.19
N ASP A 270 3.34 -22.20 8.96
CA ASP A 270 4.38 -23.18 8.60
C ASP A 270 5.11 -22.77 7.30
N ILE A 271 4.37 -22.29 6.29
CA ILE A 271 4.93 -21.79 5.02
C ILE A 271 5.76 -20.51 5.25
N ALA A 272 5.27 -19.56 6.05
CA ALA A 272 5.99 -18.32 6.33
C ALA A 272 7.30 -18.56 7.10
N VAL A 273 7.35 -19.60 7.93
CA VAL A 273 8.55 -20.04 8.67
C VAL A 273 9.57 -20.72 7.74
N LEU A 274 9.12 -21.50 6.76
CA LEU A 274 9.99 -22.21 5.81
C LEU A 274 10.55 -21.31 4.68
N GLY A 275 9.83 -20.25 4.28
CA GLY A 275 10.17 -19.38 3.15
C GLY A 275 11.11 -18.19 3.44
N GLY A 276 11.76 -18.11 4.61
CA GLY A 276 12.75 -17.06 4.89
C GLY A 276 12.19 -15.71 5.38
N ASN A 277 10.87 -15.56 5.59
CA ASN A 277 10.26 -14.40 6.27
C ASN A 277 10.41 -14.50 7.81
N VAL A 278 11.59 -14.91 8.27
CA VAL A 278 11.86 -15.32 9.66
C VAL A 278 11.90 -14.14 10.62
N ASN A 279 12.17 -12.92 10.14
CA ASN A 279 12.44 -11.77 11.01
C ASN A 279 11.22 -11.02 11.57
N THR A 280 9.99 -11.35 11.18
CA THR A 280 8.77 -10.70 11.72
C THR A 280 7.81 -11.62 12.46
N LEU A 281 8.03 -12.94 12.41
CA LEU A 281 7.12 -13.92 13.02
C LEU A 281 7.72 -14.64 14.24
N ARG A 282 9.04 -14.85 14.30
CA ARG A 282 9.69 -15.55 15.42
C ARG A 282 10.14 -14.66 16.58
N SER A 283 10.36 -13.36 16.36
CA SER A 283 10.88 -12.47 17.41
C SER A 283 9.87 -12.18 18.54
N ASP A 284 8.58 -12.33 18.26
CA ASP A 284 7.50 -11.90 19.18
C ASP A 284 6.65 -13.07 19.70
N LEU A 285 7.11 -14.31 19.48
CA LEU A 285 6.49 -15.54 20.01
C LEU A 285 7.24 -16.08 21.25
N LYS A 286 8.02 -15.22 21.93
CA LYS A 286 8.57 -15.48 23.26
C LYS A 286 7.79 -14.70 24.31
#